data_AF-A0A8S9U451-F1
#
_entry.id   AF-A0A8S9U451-F1
#
_cell.length_a   1.000
_cell.length_b   1.000
_cell.length_c   1.000
_cell.angle_alpha   90.00
_cell.angle_beta   90.00
_cell.angle_gamma   90.00
#
_symmetry.space_group_name_H-M   'P 1'
#
loop_
_entity.id
_entity.type
_entity.pdbx_description
1 polymer ?
#
loop_
_entity_poly.entity_id
_entity_poly.type
_entity_poly.pdbx_seq_one_letter_code
_entity_poly.pdbx_strand_id
1 'polypeptide(L)'
;MRCHYFVLLAVAAFLAGANVAVATTDAQLSDARAVRASFNTKRALRSHTKATDHGEERAYKPSLSVVESLNNWMQRASKNILPDDVILVMASKAMTKKTSSSDAVFAMLQLDQGLKGILSNPNLKQFAYYLVLTEKAPSQALITKLISQYGDDVVAKYLFDIKHKAINVSEKLKAEARFWQGAQYVKWFDEGVTPALVRQKYNVHPETWYKNPYEGVYWEYTGVYAKLASKSNKPLPVEV
;
A
#
# COMPACT_ATOMS: atom_id res chain seq x y z
N MET A 1 -52.31 3.57 11.94
CA MET A 1 -52.95 2.46 12.68
C MET A 1 -51.83 1.48 13.06
N ARG A 2 -51.19 1.63 14.23
CA ARG A 2 -51.45 0.97 15.54
C ARG A 2 -51.48 -0.57 15.49
N CYS A 3 -50.52 -1.19 16.19
CA CYS A 3 -50.60 -2.35 17.12
C CYS A 3 -49.28 -3.16 17.08
N HIS A 4 -48.36 -2.98 18.05
CA HIS A 4 -48.25 -3.66 19.35
C HIS A 4 -47.45 -4.98 19.27
N TYR A 5 -46.20 -4.93 19.73
CA TYR A 5 -45.44 -6.13 20.13
C TYR A 5 -45.06 -6.05 21.61
N PHE A 6 -45.18 -7.21 22.23
CA PHE A 6 -45.39 -7.45 23.64
C PHE A 6 -44.15 -7.22 24.51
N VAL A 7 -44.38 -6.64 25.69
CA VAL A 7 -43.52 -6.72 26.86
C VAL A 7 -43.92 -7.98 27.63
N LEU A 8 -42.96 -8.86 27.97
CA LEU A 8 -43.06 -9.69 29.15
C LEU A 8 -41.66 -10.12 29.64
N LEU A 9 -41.58 -10.14 30.96
CA LEU A 9 -40.42 -9.99 31.83
C LEU A 9 -40.39 -11.27 32.68
N ALA A 10 -39.23 -11.91 32.85
CA ALA A 10 -39.06 -12.92 33.89
C ALA A 10 -37.61 -12.90 34.43
N VAL A 11 -37.52 -12.42 35.66
CA VAL A 11 -36.35 -12.35 36.54
C VAL A 11 -36.21 -13.67 37.28
N ALA A 12 -34.99 -14.15 37.50
CA ALA A 12 -34.63 -14.82 38.76
C ALA A 12 -33.12 -14.72 38.99
N ALA A 13 -32.75 -13.94 40.00
CA ALA A 13 -31.41 -13.82 40.54
C ALA A 13 -31.06 -15.07 41.36
N PHE A 14 -29.77 -15.47 41.35
CA PHE A 14 -29.20 -16.29 42.42
C PHE A 14 -27.93 -15.60 42.93
N LEU A 15 -27.97 -15.24 44.22
CA LEU A 15 -26.95 -14.53 44.98
C LEU A 15 -26.14 -15.48 45.85
N ALA A 16 -24.89 -15.06 46.11
CA ALA A 16 -24.07 -15.27 47.30
C ALA A 16 -23.49 -16.69 47.54
N GLY A 17 -22.28 -16.87 48.08
CA GLY A 17 -21.26 -15.96 48.64
C GLY A 17 -19.97 -16.77 48.89
N ALA A 18 -18.77 -16.16 48.78
CA ALA A 18 -17.87 -15.75 49.89
C ALA A 18 -17.30 -16.95 50.71
N ASN A 19 -16.01 -17.12 51.05
CA ASN A 19 -14.85 -16.25 51.31
C ASN A 19 -13.55 -17.08 51.14
N VAL A 20 -12.47 -16.53 50.57
CA VAL A 20 -11.25 -15.96 51.22
C VAL A 20 -10.53 -16.87 52.24
N ALA A 21 -9.31 -17.29 51.91
CA ALA A 21 -8.18 -17.35 52.84
C ALA A 21 -6.85 -17.32 52.06
N VAL A 22 -6.07 -16.27 52.31
CA VAL A 22 -4.65 -16.12 51.94
C VAL A 22 -3.82 -16.81 53.02
N ALA A 23 -2.85 -17.62 52.63
CA ALA A 23 -1.72 -17.96 53.48
C ALA A 23 -0.47 -18.16 52.61
N THR A 24 0.52 -17.31 52.90
CA THR A 24 1.90 -17.37 52.43
C THR A 24 2.69 -18.37 53.25
N THR A 25 3.48 -19.25 52.64
CA THR A 25 4.67 -19.82 53.29
C THR A 25 5.75 -20.25 52.29
N ASP A 26 6.97 -19.95 52.69
CA ASP A 26 8.24 -19.99 51.98
C ASP A 26 8.82 -21.37 51.61
N ALA A 27 9.85 -21.28 50.78
CA ALA A 27 10.81 -22.25 50.26
C ALA A 27 11.15 -23.48 51.12
N GLN A 28 11.35 -24.61 50.42
CA GLN A 28 12.43 -25.53 50.74
C GLN A 28 13.19 -25.97 49.49
N LEU A 29 14.50 -25.72 49.53
CA LEU A 29 15.52 -26.21 48.63
C LEU A 29 16.19 -27.37 49.36
N SER A 30 16.12 -28.58 48.82
CA SER A 30 16.97 -29.69 49.25
C SER A 30 17.37 -30.52 48.04
N ASP A 31 18.66 -30.41 47.75
CA ASP A 31 19.43 -31.12 46.74
C ASP A 31 19.63 -32.59 47.14
N ALA A 32 19.42 -33.52 46.22
CA ALA A 32 19.93 -34.90 46.31
C ALA A 32 20.02 -35.57 44.94
N ARG A 33 21.14 -35.33 44.26
CA ARG A 33 22.00 -36.32 43.57
C ARG A 33 21.34 -37.46 42.76
N ALA A 34 21.52 -37.33 41.45
CA ALA A 34 22.04 -38.33 40.51
C ALA A 34 21.24 -39.61 40.23
N VAL A 35 20.49 -39.59 39.12
CA VAL A 35 20.49 -40.71 38.17
C VAL A 35 20.68 -40.14 36.76
N ARG A 36 21.86 -40.41 36.19
CA ARG A 36 22.11 -40.27 34.75
C ARG A 36 21.21 -41.27 34.03
N ALA A 37 20.15 -40.79 33.41
CA ALA A 37 19.48 -41.50 32.33
C ALA A 37 19.52 -40.60 31.09
N SER A 38 20.38 -41.01 30.16
CA SER A 38 20.46 -40.46 28.81
C SER A 38 19.13 -40.70 28.09
N PHE A 39 18.27 -39.68 28.05
CA PHE A 39 17.15 -39.62 27.12
C PHE A 39 17.34 -38.46 26.17
N ASN A 40 17.70 -38.82 24.96
CA ASN A 40 17.78 -37.96 23.81
C ASN A 40 16.33 -37.71 23.34
N THR A 41 15.59 -36.83 24.03
CA THR A 41 14.23 -36.44 23.64
C THR A 41 14.23 -35.02 23.10
N LYS A 42 14.09 -34.98 21.78
CA LYS A 42 14.07 -33.82 20.92
C LYS A 42 13.04 -32.80 21.43
N ARG A 43 13.51 -31.57 21.59
CA ARG A 43 12.72 -30.35 21.76
C ARG A 43 11.79 -30.20 20.54
N ALA A 44 10.57 -30.73 20.62
CA ALA A 44 9.58 -30.67 19.56
C ALA A 44 8.45 -29.71 19.95
N LEU A 45 8.71 -28.41 19.80
CA LEU A 45 7.66 -27.43 19.53
C LEU A 45 8.06 -26.64 18.28
N ARG A 46 7.91 -27.29 17.13
CA ARG A 46 7.69 -26.64 15.84
C ARG A 46 6.41 -27.23 15.30
N SER A 47 5.29 -26.55 15.54
CA SER A 47 4.07 -26.81 14.79
C SER A 47 4.37 -26.53 13.33
N HIS A 48 4.45 -27.59 12.52
CA HIS A 48 4.33 -27.47 11.08
C HIS A 48 2.89 -27.11 10.75
N THR A 49 2.55 -25.83 10.83
CA THR A 49 1.42 -25.31 10.05
C THR A 49 1.92 -25.21 8.61
N LYS A 50 1.44 -26.12 7.76
CA LYS A 50 1.54 -25.97 6.31
C LYS A 50 1.02 -24.57 5.97
N ALA A 51 1.77 -23.83 5.17
CA ALA A 51 1.32 -22.59 4.58
C ALA A 51 0.08 -22.91 3.72
N THR A 52 -1.10 -22.68 4.27
CA THR A 52 -2.28 -22.46 3.45
C THR A 52 -2.08 -21.10 2.81
N ASP A 53 -2.04 -21.09 1.47
CA ASP A 53 -1.83 -19.95 0.57
C ASP A 53 -2.99 -18.94 0.61
N HIS A 54 -3.31 -18.45 1.81
CA HIS A 54 -4.31 -17.42 2.02
C HIS A 54 -3.90 -16.48 3.15
N GLY A 55 -3.53 -15.26 2.75
CA GLY A 55 -3.66 -14.09 3.61
C GLY A 55 -2.43 -13.75 4.46
N GLU A 56 -1.24 -13.73 3.87
CA GLU A 56 -0.11 -13.02 4.48
C GLU A 56 -0.25 -11.50 4.29
N GLU A 57 -1.31 -10.90 4.83
CA GLU A 57 -1.56 -9.45 4.84
C GLU A 57 -0.67 -8.68 5.84
N ARG A 58 0.59 -9.10 6.04
CA ARG A 58 1.58 -8.31 6.80
C ARG A 58 3.00 -8.30 6.22
N ALA A 59 3.25 -8.89 5.06
CA ALA A 59 4.58 -8.88 4.45
C ALA A 59 4.70 -7.85 3.32
N TYR A 60 4.73 -6.58 3.69
CA TYR A 60 5.10 -5.48 2.78
C TYR A 60 6.56 -5.62 2.33
N LYS A 61 6.80 -6.07 1.08
CA LYS A 61 8.13 -6.10 0.41
C LYS A 61 8.26 -4.89 -0.53
N PRO A 62 9.04 -3.85 -0.19
CA PRO A 62 8.72 -2.56 -0.78
C PRO A 62 9.89 -1.79 -1.40
N SER A 63 9.49 -0.85 -2.25
CA SER A 63 10.24 0.11 -3.05
C SER A 63 10.78 -0.41 -4.39
N LEU A 64 11.93 -1.10 -4.44
CA LEU A 64 12.48 -1.59 -5.73
C LEU A 64 11.54 -2.56 -6.43
N SER A 65 10.96 -3.53 -5.70
CA SER A 65 9.97 -4.45 -6.26
C SER A 65 8.68 -3.75 -6.70
N VAL A 66 8.36 -2.57 -6.16
CA VAL A 66 7.10 -1.88 -6.46
C VAL A 66 7.22 -1.08 -7.77
N VAL A 67 8.36 -0.42 -8.00
CA VAL A 67 8.67 0.19 -9.31
C VAL A 67 8.84 -0.90 -10.37
N GLU A 68 9.50 -2.01 -10.02
CA GLU A 68 9.59 -3.18 -10.90
C GLU A 68 8.20 -3.77 -11.20
N SER A 69 7.30 -3.82 -10.21
CA SER A 69 5.92 -4.26 -10.43
C SER A 69 5.15 -3.31 -11.36
N LEU A 70 5.37 -2.00 -11.26
CA LEU A 70 4.77 -1.03 -12.20
C LEU A 70 5.34 -1.22 -13.61
N ASN A 71 6.66 -1.39 -13.75
CA ASN A 71 7.28 -1.72 -15.04
C ASN A 71 6.71 -3.03 -15.63
N ASN A 72 6.61 -4.09 -14.83
CA ASN A 72 6.04 -5.36 -15.25
C ASN A 72 4.56 -5.22 -15.64
N TRP A 73 3.80 -4.38 -14.92
CA TRP A 73 2.45 -4.02 -15.32
C TRP A 73 2.45 -3.29 -16.67
N MET A 74 3.33 -2.31 -16.89
CA MET A 74 3.43 -1.58 -18.18
C MET A 74 3.78 -2.53 -19.34
N GLN A 75 4.72 -3.46 -19.14
CA GLN A 75 5.12 -4.46 -20.13
C GLN A 75 4.02 -5.48 -20.43
N ARG A 76 3.19 -5.80 -19.45
CA ARG A 76 2.02 -6.66 -19.67
C ARG A 76 0.86 -5.90 -20.30
N ALA A 77 0.71 -4.63 -19.92
CA ALA A 77 -0.30 -3.75 -20.45
C ALA A 77 -0.03 -3.46 -21.93
N SER A 78 1.23 -3.34 -22.35
CA SER A 78 1.60 -3.11 -23.75
C SER A 78 1.31 -4.29 -24.67
N LYS A 79 1.45 -5.52 -24.17
CA LYS A 79 1.37 -6.74 -24.99
C LYS A 79 0.01 -6.81 -25.72
N ASN A 80 0.08 -6.75 -27.05
CA ASN A 80 -1.04 -6.89 -28.00
C ASN A 80 -2.05 -5.74 -28.03
N ILE A 81 -1.71 -4.52 -27.60
CA ILE A 81 -2.64 -3.38 -27.67
C ILE A 81 -2.67 -2.75 -29.07
N LEU A 82 -1.52 -2.38 -29.63
CA LEU A 82 -1.38 -1.77 -30.96
C LEU A 82 -0.02 -2.16 -31.57
N PRO A 83 0.10 -2.22 -32.90
CA PRO A 83 1.39 -2.37 -33.57
C PRO A 83 2.31 -1.17 -33.27
N ASP A 84 3.61 -1.42 -33.16
CA ASP A 84 4.62 -0.41 -32.85
C ASP A 84 4.58 0.75 -33.85
N ASP A 85 4.35 0.44 -35.13
CA ASP A 85 4.22 1.42 -36.22
C ASP A 85 3.14 2.48 -35.92
N VAL A 86 2.00 2.07 -35.36
CA VAL A 86 0.91 2.99 -35.01
C VAL A 86 1.32 3.93 -33.89
N ILE A 87 2.10 3.44 -32.93
CA ILE A 87 2.59 4.23 -31.79
C ILE A 87 3.69 5.18 -32.22
N LEU A 88 4.57 4.75 -33.13
CA LEU A 88 5.57 5.61 -33.74
C LEU A 88 4.93 6.72 -34.57
N VAL A 89 3.80 6.46 -35.24
CA VAL A 89 3.00 7.51 -35.92
C VAL A 89 2.39 8.48 -34.91
N MET A 90 1.87 8.02 -33.77
CA MET A 90 1.42 8.92 -32.70
C MET A 90 2.58 9.77 -32.16
N ALA A 91 3.75 9.17 -31.96
CA ALA A 91 4.96 9.85 -31.50
C ALA A 91 5.42 10.92 -32.50
N SER A 92 5.49 10.59 -33.79
CA SER A 92 5.90 11.54 -34.83
C SER A 92 4.90 12.70 -34.97
N LYS A 93 3.59 12.42 -34.89
CA LYS A 93 2.55 13.46 -34.85
C LYS A 93 2.62 14.31 -33.58
N ALA A 94 3.12 13.76 -32.48
CA ALA A 94 3.32 14.52 -31.24
C ALA A 94 4.52 15.46 -31.33
N MET A 95 5.59 15.08 -32.03
CA MET A 95 6.79 15.92 -32.25
C MET A 95 6.50 17.18 -33.08
N THR A 96 5.42 17.21 -33.86
CA THR A 96 5.02 18.40 -34.62
C THR A 96 4.23 19.42 -33.78
N LYS A 97 3.88 19.10 -32.53
CA LYS A 97 3.25 20.03 -31.59
C LYS A 97 4.29 20.85 -30.84
N LYS A 98 3.91 22.06 -30.42
CA LYS A 98 4.73 22.97 -29.61
C LYS A 98 4.96 22.50 -28.16
N THR A 99 4.21 21.49 -27.71
CA THR A 99 4.29 20.89 -26.36
C THR A 99 5.26 19.71 -26.33
N SER A 100 5.64 19.20 -25.16
CA SER A 100 6.45 17.98 -25.10
C SER A 100 5.71 16.82 -25.81
N SER A 101 6.47 15.89 -26.39
CA SER A 101 5.91 14.74 -27.10
C SER A 101 4.99 13.90 -26.21
N SER A 102 5.38 13.72 -24.95
CA SER A 102 4.58 13.01 -23.94
C SER A 102 3.26 13.73 -23.63
N ASP A 103 3.28 15.07 -23.46
CA ASP A 103 2.05 15.85 -23.25
C ASP A 103 1.10 15.76 -24.44
N ALA A 104 1.67 15.85 -25.64
CA ALA A 104 0.95 15.76 -26.89
C ALA A 104 0.25 14.39 -27.06
N VAL A 105 0.94 13.29 -26.79
CA VAL A 105 0.36 11.93 -26.85
C VAL A 105 -0.67 11.74 -25.74
N PHE A 106 -0.41 12.22 -24.52
CA PHE A 106 -1.36 12.13 -23.41
C PHE A 106 -2.70 12.82 -23.72
N ALA A 107 -2.65 14.00 -24.31
CA ALA A 107 -3.84 14.73 -24.77
C ALA A 107 -4.51 14.07 -26.00
N MET A 108 -3.73 13.53 -26.94
CA MET A 108 -4.30 12.77 -28.07
C MET A 108 -5.11 11.55 -27.61
N LEU A 109 -4.68 10.93 -26.51
CA LEU A 109 -5.34 9.80 -25.87
C LEU A 109 -6.49 10.21 -24.93
N GLN A 110 -6.77 11.52 -24.84
CA GLN A 110 -7.82 12.11 -24.01
C GLN A 110 -7.68 11.74 -22.52
N LEU A 111 -6.44 11.56 -22.07
CA LEU A 111 -6.14 11.19 -20.69
C LEU A 111 -6.09 12.39 -19.76
N ASP A 112 -6.35 13.59 -20.25
CA ASP A 112 -6.37 14.88 -19.56
C ASP A 112 -7.78 15.29 -19.08
N GLN A 113 -8.82 14.54 -19.45
CA GLN A 113 -10.22 14.87 -19.16
C GLN A 113 -10.67 14.60 -17.72
N GLY A 114 -9.88 13.87 -16.92
CA GLY A 114 -10.22 13.59 -15.53
C GLY A 114 -9.54 12.36 -14.96
N LEU A 115 -9.25 12.42 -13.65
CA LEU A 115 -8.58 11.33 -12.94
C LEU A 115 -9.52 10.15 -12.64
N LYS A 116 -10.84 10.40 -12.53
CA LYS A 116 -11.82 9.38 -12.18
C LYS A 116 -11.85 8.26 -13.23
N GLY A 117 -11.52 7.04 -12.82
CA GLY A 117 -11.55 5.88 -13.70
C GLY A 117 -10.33 5.75 -14.61
N ILE A 118 -9.31 6.60 -14.46
CA ILE A 118 -8.12 6.60 -15.33
C ILE A 118 -7.42 5.24 -15.35
N LEU A 119 -7.32 4.57 -14.18
CA LEU A 119 -6.67 3.27 -14.07
C LEU A 119 -7.42 2.15 -14.82
N SER A 120 -8.71 2.33 -15.08
CA SER A 120 -9.52 1.42 -15.90
C SER A 120 -9.58 1.82 -17.37
N ASN A 121 -9.06 3.01 -17.73
CA ASN A 121 -9.09 3.50 -19.10
C ASN A 121 -8.08 2.72 -19.98
N PRO A 122 -8.52 2.08 -21.07
CA PRO A 122 -7.61 1.36 -21.99
C PRO A 122 -6.57 2.28 -22.63
N ASN A 123 -6.88 3.57 -22.84
CA ASN A 123 -5.95 4.54 -23.39
C ASN A 123 -4.75 4.78 -22.47
N LEU A 124 -4.90 4.59 -21.15
CA LEU A 124 -3.79 4.69 -20.22
C LEU A 124 -2.73 3.61 -20.49
N LYS A 125 -3.16 2.42 -20.93
CA LYS A 125 -2.24 1.34 -21.31
C LYS A 125 -1.51 1.64 -22.62
N GLN A 126 -2.19 2.29 -23.57
CA GLN A 126 -1.55 2.79 -24.79
C GLN A 126 -0.48 3.84 -24.46
N PHE A 127 -0.80 4.77 -23.55
CA PHE A 127 0.17 5.75 -23.07
C PHE A 127 1.34 5.11 -22.32
N ALA A 128 1.07 4.14 -21.45
CA ALA A 128 2.12 3.38 -20.78
C ALA A 128 3.03 2.69 -21.79
N TYR A 129 2.48 2.13 -22.88
CA TYR A 129 3.30 1.51 -23.91
C TYR A 129 4.14 2.53 -24.69
N TYR A 130 3.56 3.68 -25.04
CA TYR A 130 4.30 4.80 -25.62
C TYR A 130 5.53 5.17 -24.76
N LEU A 131 5.36 5.26 -23.44
CA LEU A 131 6.49 5.56 -22.53
C LEU A 131 7.52 4.43 -22.49
N VAL A 132 7.10 3.16 -22.55
CA VAL A 132 8.04 2.02 -22.63
C VAL A 132 8.95 2.11 -23.85
N LEU A 133 8.44 2.61 -24.98
CA LEU A 133 9.20 2.75 -26.22
C LEU A 133 10.06 4.01 -26.29
N THR A 134 9.69 5.08 -25.59
CA THR A 134 10.28 6.40 -25.76
C THR A 134 11.12 6.87 -24.57
N GLU A 135 10.82 6.39 -23.37
CA GLU A 135 11.45 6.86 -22.13
C GLU A 135 12.42 5.84 -21.56
N LYS A 136 13.54 6.33 -21.00
CA LYS A 136 14.51 5.49 -20.29
C LYS A 136 13.95 4.94 -18.96
N ALA A 137 13.07 5.70 -18.32
CA ALA A 137 12.47 5.37 -17.03
C ALA A 137 10.93 5.45 -17.12
N PRO A 138 10.28 4.49 -17.80
CA PRO A 138 8.86 4.60 -18.18
C PRO A 138 7.92 4.70 -16.97
N SER A 139 8.17 3.94 -15.90
CA SER A 139 7.39 4.04 -14.66
C SER A 139 7.44 5.42 -14.02
N GLN A 140 8.62 6.04 -13.99
CA GLN A 140 8.80 7.38 -13.40
C GLN A 140 8.14 8.44 -14.28
N ALA A 141 8.29 8.33 -15.61
CA ALA A 141 7.64 9.23 -16.55
C ALA A 141 6.10 9.15 -16.45
N LEU A 142 5.54 7.95 -16.28
CA LEU A 142 4.10 7.72 -16.16
C LEU A 142 3.52 8.40 -14.91
N ILE A 143 4.15 8.18 -13.75
CA ILE A 143 3.72 8.79 -12.49
C ILE A 143 3.91 10.31 -12.52
N THR A 144 5.06 10.77 -13.03
CA THR A 144 5.33 12.20 -13.17
C THR A 144 4.30 12.88 -14.06
N LYS A 145 3.89 12.24 -15.15
CA LYS A 145 2.86 12.78 -16.04
C LYS A 145 1.51 12.90 -15.36
N LEU A 146 1.07 11.89 -14.60
CA LEU A 146 -0.17 11.99 -13.83
C LEU A 146 -0.12 13.08 -12.77
N ILE A 147 0.98 13.17 -12.02
CA ILE A 147 1.17 14.20 -10.98
C ILE A 147 1.16 15.60 -11.60
N SER A 148 1.83 15.79 -12.72
CA SER A 148 1.87 17.07 -13.45
C SER A 148 0.48 17.48 -13.93
N GLN A 149 -0.31 16.52 -14.44
CA GLN A 149 -1.65 16.80 -14.97
C GLN A 149 -2.69 17.05 -13.88
N TYR A 150 -2.68 16.24 -12.82
CA TYR A 150 -3.79 16.17 -11.85
C TYR A 150 -3.44 16.73 -10.48
N GLY A 151 -2.16 16.96 -10.20
CA GLY A 151 -1.65 17.37 -8.90
C GLY A 151 -1.25 16.18 -8.03
N ASP A 152 -0.10 16.32 -7.37
CA ASP A 152 0.50 15.28 -6.54
C ASP A 152 -0.42 14.78 -5.41
N ASP A 153 -1.06 15.72 -4.70
CA ASP A 153 -1.99 15.40 -3.62
C ASP A 153 -3.24 14.66 -4.11
N VAL A 154 -3.82 15.12 -5.22
CA VAL A 154 -5.03 14.53 -5.80
C VAL A 154 -4.77 13.10 -6.26
N VAL A 155 -3.62 12.86 -6.91
CA VAL A 155 -3.20 11.52 -7.34
C VAL A 155 -2.97 10.60 -6.14
N ALA A 156 -2.27 11.07 -5.09
CA ALA A 156 -2.03 10.26 -3.90
C ALA A 156 -3.33 9.83 -3.21
N LYS A 157 -4.26 10.77 -3.02
CA LYS A 157 -5.58 10.51 -2.43
C LYS A 157 -6.40 9.54 -3.27
N TYR A 158 -6.42 9.73 -4.59
CA TYR A 158 -7.13 8.86 -5.53
C TYR A 158 -6.62 7.41 -5.49
N LEU A 159 -5.30 7.22 -5.53
CA LEU A 159 -4.69 5.88 -5.47
C LEU A 159 -4.96 5.22 -4.11
N PHE A 160 -4.89 5.99 -3.03
CA PHE A 160 -5.23 5.53 -1.69
C PHE A 160 -6.68 5.06 -1.59
N ASP A 161 -7.62 5.86 -2.12
CA ASP A 161 -9.06 5.59 -2.08
C ASP A 161 -9.40 4.32 -2.88
N ILE A 162 -8.78 4.12 -4.04
CA ILE A 162 -8.96 2.88 -4.82
C ILE A 162 -8.45 1.66 -4.04
N LYS A 163 -7.30 1.79 -3.39
CA LYS A 163 -6.67 0.69 -2.66
C LYS A 163 -7.46 0.25 -1.43
N HIS A 164 -8.02 1.20 -0.67
CA HIS A 164 -8.57 0.94 0.66
C HIS A 164 -10.08 1.14 0.79
N LYS A 165 -10.68 2.06 0.03
CA LYS A 165 -12.07 2.51 0.27
C LYS A 165 -13.06 2.07 -0.79
N ALA A 166 -12.59 1.61 -1.95
CA ALA A 166 -13.48 1.32 -3.05
C ALA A 166 -14.16 -0.06 -2.89
N ILE A 167 -15.40 -0.04 -2.37
CA ILE A 167 -16.20 -1.22 -1.99
C ILE A 167 -16.51 -2.14 -3.18
N ASN A 168 -16.50 -1.62 -4.42
CA ASN A 168 -16.82 -2.37 -5.64
C ASN A 168 -15.69 -2.36 -6.69
N VAL A 169 -14.44 -2.24 -6.25
CA VAL A 169 -13.28 -2.29 -7.14
C VAL A 169 -12.67 -3.69 -7.14
N SER A 170 -12.37 -4.20 -8.33
CA SER A 170 -11.73 -5.51 -8.48
C SER A 170 -10.37 -5.56 -7.77
N GLU A 171 -10.03 -6.72 -7.20
CA GLU A 171 -8.74 -6.93 -6.53
C GLU A 171 -7.55 -6.63 -7.46
N LYS A 172 -7.72 -6.89 -8.75
CA LYS A 172 -6.72 -6.50 -9.77
C LYS A 172 -6.49 -5.00 -9.80
N LEU A 173 -7.55 -4.18 -9.83
CA LEU A 173 -7.42 -2.73 -9.89
C LEU A 173 -6.86 -2.17 -8.56
N LYS A 174 -7.18 -2.78 -7.42
CA LYS A 174 -6.53 -2.47 -6.14
C LYS A 174 -5.04 -2.79 -6.18
N ALA A 175 -4.65 -3.93 -6.73
CA ALA A 175 -3.24 -4.30 -6.92
C ALA A 175 -2.50 -3.34 -7.86
N GLU A 176 -3.14 -2.92 -8.95
CA GLU A 176 -2.60 -1.89 -9.83
C GLU A 176 -2.41 -0.58 -9.05
N ALA A 177 -3.44 -0.07 -8.36
CA ALA A 177 -3.30 1.14 -7.55
C ALA A 177 -2.17 1.07 -6.51
N ARG A 178 -1.91 -0.11 -5.91
CA ARG A 178 -0.77 -0.35 -5.02
C ARG A 178 0.58 -0.08 -5.72
N PHE A 179 0.77 -0.55 -6.95
CA PHE A 179 2.01 -0.35 -7.70
C PHE A 179 2.22 1.12 -8.04
N TRP A 180 1.15 1.78 -8.49
CA TRP A 180 1.18 3.20 -8.83
C TRP A 180 1.50 4.06 -7.61
N GLN A 181 0.88 3.78 -6.46
CA GLN A 181 1.11 4.55 -5.24
C GLN A 181 2.51 4.33 -4.67
N GLY A 182 3.02 3.10 -4.73
CA GLY A 182 4.39 2.85 -4.32
C GLY A 182 5.42 3.50 -5.24
N ALA A 183 5.17 3.60 -6.54
CA ALA A 183 6.03 4.35 -7.45
C ALA A 183 6.01 5.86 -7.15
N GLN A 184 4.85 6.43 -6.79
CA GLN A 184 4.76 7.79 -6.27
C GLN A 184 5.59 7.99 -5.00
N TYR A 185 5.55 7.04 -4.06
CA TYR A 185 6.38 7.10 -2.85
C TYR A 185 7.88 7.00 -3.14
N VAL A 186 8.29 6.18 -4.10
CA VAL A 186 9.70 6.14 -4.53
C VAL A 186 10.12 7.48 -5.12
N LYS A 187 9.28 8.07 -5.98
CA LYS A 187 9.53 9.42 -6.52
C LYS A 187 9.69 10.47 -5.42
N TRP A 188 8.78 10.51 -4.44
CA TRP A 188 8.89 11.40 -3.28
C TRP A 188 10.20 11.22 -2.53
N PHE A 189 10.64 9.97 -2.31
CA PHE A 189 11.93 9.69 -1.67
C PHE A 189 13.12 10.20 -2.50
N ASP A 190 13.10 9.96 -3.82
CA ASP A 190 14.16 10.40 -4.73
C ASP A 190 14.24 11.94 -4.81
N GLU A 191 13.09 12.62 -4.69
CA GLU A 191 12.98 14.08 -4.60
C GLU A 191 13.32 14.64 -3.22
N GLY A 192 13.65 13.79 -2.24
CA GLY A 192 14.03 14.21 -0.90
C GLY A 192 12.87 14.67 -0.02
N VAL A 193 11.62 14.33 -0.38
CA VAL A 193 10.47 14.53 0.50
C VAL A 193 10.69 13.71 1.77
N THR A 194 10.50 14.32 2.94
CA THR A 194 10.62 13.62 4.23
C THR A 194 9.23 13.25 4.76
N PRO A 195 9.12 12.23 5.63
CA PRO A 195 7.86 11.93 6.30
C PRO A 195 7.26 13.15 7.01
N ALA A 196 8.09 14.04 7.55
CA ALA A 196 7.65 15.29 8.18
C ALA A 196 6.89 16.22 7.21
N LEU A 197 7.37 16.37 5.96
CA LEU A 197 6.67 17.17 4.95
C LEU A 197 5.31 16.56 4.59
N VAL A 198 5.23 15.23 4.48
CA VAL A 198 3.97 14.52 4.22
C VAL A 198 3.03 14.66 5.42
N ARG A 199 3.54 14.54 6.64
CA ARG A 199 2.80 14.74 7.89
C ARG A 199 2.15 16.13 7.92
N GLN A 200 2.91 17.17 7.58
CA GLN A 200 2.42 18.54 7.49
C GLN A 200 1.38 18.71 6.37
N LYS A 201 1.67 18.22 5.16
CA LYS A 201 0.79 18.29 3.99
C LYS A 201 -0.59 17.70 4.26
N TYR A 202 -0.64 16.55 4.94
CA TYR A 202 -1.88 15.88 5.29
C TYR A 202 -2.42 16.26 6.67
N ASN A 203 -1.83 17.25 7.34
CA ASN A 203 -2.29 17.72 8.64
C ASN A 203 -2.43 16.55 9.65
N VAL A 204 -1.42 15.69 9.73
CA VAL A 204 -1.44 14.47 10.56
C VAL A 204 -0.88 14.77 11.94
N HIS A 205 -1.77 14.76 12.94
CA HIS A 205 -1.46 14.95 14.35
C HIS A 205 -2.49 14.22 15.24
N PRO A 206 -2.20 14.03 16.54
CA PRO A 206 -3.04 13.27 17.46
C PRO A 206 -4.55 13.57 17.38
N GLU A 207 -4.94 14.82 17.18
CA GLU A 207 -6.35 15.25 17.13
C GLU A 207 -7.08 14.78 15.86
N THR A 208 -6.32 14.55 14.79
CA THR A 208 -6.80 14.13 13.46
C THR A 208 -6.71 12.62 13.25
N TRP A 209 -6.05 11.90 14.16
CA TRP A 209 -5.95 10.44 14.06
C TRP A 209 -7.33 9.80 13.97
N TYR A 210 -7.46 8.82 13.09
CA TYR A 210 -8.70 8.10 12.78
C TYR A 210 -9.83 8.95 12.19
N LYS A 211 -9.68 10.28 12.13
CA LYS A 211 -10.65 11.22 11.51
C LYS A 211 -10.25 11.58 10.09
N ASN A 212 -8.94 11.79 9.86
CA ASN A 212 -8.43 12.08 8.53
C ASN A 212 -8.09 10.76 7.81
N PRO A 213 -8.87 10.33 6.81
CA PRO A 213 -8.63 9.06 6.17
C PRO A 213 -7.34 9.05 5.33
N TYR A 214 -6.76 10.20 5.02
CA TYR A 214 -5.52 10.33 4.27
C TYR A 214 -4.27 10.29 5.15
N GLU A 215 -4.41 10.16 6.48
CA GLU A 215 -3.29 9.85 7.36
C GLU A 215 -2.60 8.53 6.97
N GLY A 216 -3.35 7.59 6.38
CA GLY A 216 -2.80 6.33 5.89
C GLY A 216 -1.74 6.54 4.81
N VAL A 217 -1.84 7.60 3.99
CA VAL A 217 -0.82 7.96 3.00
C VAL A 217 0.50 8.29 3.71
N TYR A 218 0.44 9.04 4.81
CA TYR A 218 1.61 9.34 5.64
C TYR A 218 2.23 8.08 6.24
N TRP A 219 1.42 7.21 6.85
CA TRP A 219 1.94 5.99 7.49
C TRP A 219 2.58 5.02 6.49
N GLU A 220 1.96 4.83 5.33
CA GLU A 220 2.53 4.01 4.26
C GLU A 220 3.83 4.60 3.72
N TYR A 221 3.84 5.91 3.45
CA TYR A 221 5.04 6.58 2.96
C TYR A 221 6.19 6.47 3.94
N THR A 222 5.93 6.66 5.23
CA THR A 222 6.93 6.53 6.30
C THR A 222 7.55 5.13 6.31
N GLY A 223 6.73 4.09 6.12
CA GLY A 223 7.21 2.72 6.00
C GLY A 223 8.06 2.46 4.76
N VAL A 224 7.75 3.09 3.62
CA VAL A 224 8.57 3.02 2.40
C VAL A 224 9.89 3.75 2.63
N TYR A 225 9.82 4.96 3.17
CA TYR A 225 10.94 5.85 3.43
C TYR A 225 11.98 5.18 4.31
N ALA A 226 11.58 4.60 5.45
CA ALA A 226 12.49 3.92 6.36
C ALA A 226 13.27 2.78 5.67
N LYS A 227 12.60 2.04 4.78
CA LYS A 227 13.21 0.90 4.06
C LYS A 227 14.10 1.33 2.89
N LEU A 228 13.76 2.43 2.22
CA LEU A 228 14.61 3.03 1.20
C LEU A 228 15.86 3.64 1.84
N ALA A 229 15.66 4.42 2.90
CA ALA A 229 16.73 5.02 3.69
C ALA A 229 17.65 3.99 4.32
N SER A 230 17.16 2.82 4.78
CA SER A 230 18.03 1.76 5.30
C SER A 230 18.91 1.09 4.23
N LYS A 231 18.52 1.18 2.95
CA LYS A 231 19.23 0.56 1.82
C LYS A 231 20.17 1.54 1.11
N SER A 232 19.79 2.81 1.05
CA SER A 232 20.70 3.88 0.64
C SER A 232 21.62 4.17 1.83
N ASN A 233 22.92 4.38 1.65
CA ASN A 233 23.80 4.86 2.73
C ASN A 233 23.45 6.31 3.21
N LYS A 234 22.21 6.76 3.03
CA LYS A 234 21.71 8.08 3.43
C LYS A 234 21.29 8.00 4.90
N PRO A 235 21.79 8.89 5.77
CA PRO A 235 21.38 8.90 7.17
C PRO A 235 19.89 9.17 7.29
N LEU A 236 19.21 8.45 8.19
CA LEU A 236 17.84 8.76 8.58
C LEU A 236 17.85 10.16 9.21
N PRO A 237 16.99 11.09 8.75
CA PRO A 237 16.85 12.37 9.42
C PRO A 237 16.37 12.10 10.85
N VAL A 238 17.09 12.66 11.82
CA VAL A 238 16.70 12.62 13.22
C VAL A 238 15.41 13.45 13.33
N GLU A 239 14.30 12.79 13.66
CA GLU A 239 13.04 13.49 13.96
C GLU A 239 13.27 14.33 15.23
N VAL A 240 13.17 15.66 15.10
CA VAL A 240 13.15 16.64 16.20
C VAL A 240 11.73 17.11 16.40
#